data_AF-A0A1H5CVD6-F1
#
_entry.id   AF-A0A1H5CVD6-F1
#
_cell.length_a   1.000
_cell.length_b   1.000
_cell.length_c   1.000
_cell.angle_alpha   90.00
_cell.angle_beta   90.00
_cell.angle_gamma   90.00
#
_symmetry.space_group_name_H-M   'P 1'
#
loop_
_entity.id
_entity.type
_entity.pdbx_description
1 polymer ?
#
loop_
_entity_poly.entity_id
_entity_poly.type
_entity_poly.pdbx_seq_one_letter_code
_entity_poly.pdbx_strand_id
1 'polypeptide(L)'
;MDSMTSHESRRKRVRFVAPVGLLVLLLGMVSAEGPSAIPDPDDAAQTEVLRAPVTSRGSDRDPAPSDGREADPTPTAWPSMRIPDWPGEVEAGNESAEDTSAESEQPEEPELTAAERADQRAGVLDREVPRSASGQLLVVDGETAAPEGADRVIHVRVEVEDGLAVEPETFAAYVMTVLNDPRGWGHDGSVAFARTDGDPDMRVVLASPDLTDELCAPLDTGGEYSCGREGHAVLNAVRWAQSTDSFLAEAGIGTYRQYLVTHEVGHLLGYPHEDCPGAGERAPVMQQQTITLDGCTPNGWVAP
;
A
#
# COMPACT_ATOMS: atom_id res chain seq x y z
N MET A 1 47.13 -53.07 -51.04
CA MET A 1 46.65 -53.16 -49.66
C MET A 1 47.80 -52.76 -48.76
N ASP A 2 47.87 -51.64 -48.07
CA ASP A 2 47.17 -50.36 -48.12
C ASP A 2 48.14 -49.34 -47.52
N SER A 3 48.17 -48.14 -48.11
CA SER A 3 48.84 -46.97 -47.57
C SER A 3 48.02 -46.40 -46.42
N MET A 4 48.65 -45.96 -45.33
CA MET A 4 48.11 -44.90 -44.46
C MET A 4 49.21 -44.35 -43.55
N THR A 5 49.90 -43.32 -44.03
CA THR A 5 50.72 -42.41 -43.21
C THR A 5 49.80 -41.44 -42.47
N SER A 6 49.78 -41.52 -41.14
CA SER A 6 49.04 -40.62 -40.25
C SER A 6 49.79 -39.28 -40.13
N HIS A 7 49.12 -38.19 -40.49
CA HIS A 7 49.62 -36.82 -40.37
C HIS A 7 49.13 -36.25 -39.03
N GLU A 8 50.01 -36.18 -38.04
CA GLU A 8 49.69 -35.64 -36.71
C GLU A 8 49.74 -34.11 -36.74
N SER A 9 48.58 -33.46 -36.70
CA SER A 9 48.45 -31.99 -36.70
C SER A 9 48.66 -31.43 -35.30
N ARG A 10 49.87 -30.91 -35.03
CA ARG A 10 50.18 -30.12 -33.82
C ARG A 10 49.40 -28.79 -33.84
N ARG A 11 48.26 -28.73 -33.17
CA ARG A 11 47.61 -27.45 -32.81
C ARG A 11 48.45 -26.72 -31.77
N LYS A 12 49.08 -25.61 -32.18
CA LYS A 12 49.75 -24.65 -31.29
C LYS A 12 48.68 -23.99 -30.38
N ARG A 13 48.79 -24.16 -29.07
CA ARG A 13 48.00 -23.42 -28.09
C ARG A 13 48.53 -21.98 -28.02
N VAL A 14 47.75 -21.02 -28.52
CA VAL A 14 47.98 -19.60 -28.29
C VAL A 14 47.38 -19.26 -26.93
N ARG A 15 48.20 -18.87 -25.97
CA ARG A 15 47.75 -18.33 -24.68
C ARG A 15 47.40 -16.85 -24.89
N PHE A 16 46.12 -16.53 -24.86
CA PHE A 16 45.67 -15.15 -24.70
C PHE A 16 45.76 -14.77 -23.22
N VAL A 17 46.61 -13.78 -22.91
CA VAL A 17 46.63 -13.11 -21.61
C VAL A 17 45.72 -11.90 -21.75
N ALA A 18 44.56 -11.92 -21.07
CA ALA A 18 43.68 -10.77 -20.99
C ALA A 18 44.23 -9.76 -19.95
N PRO A 19 44.15 -8.45 -20.20
CA PRO A 19 44.53 -7.46 -19.21
C PRO A 19 43.45 -7.39 -18.11
N VAL A 20 43.87 -7.52 -16.86
CA VAL A 20 43.02 -7.26 -15.69
C VAL A 20 42.86 -5.75 -15.58
N GLY A 21 41.75 -5.23 -16.10
CA GLY A 21 41.30 -3.87 -15.84
C GLY A 21 40.67 -3.80 -14.46
N LEU A 22 41.31 -3.07 -13.54
CA LEU A 22 40.76 -2.76 -12.22
C LEU A 22 39.60 -1.77 -12.39
N LEU A 23 38.37 -2.28 -12.36
CA LEU A 23 37.15 -1.48 -12.31
C LEU A 23 36.90 -1.06 -10.86
N VAL A 24 37.14 0.20 -10.53
CA VAL A 24 36.75 0.78 -9.23
C VAL A 24 35.25 1.07 -9.29
N LEU A 25 34.46 0.19 -8.69
CA LEU A 25 33.04 0.41 -8.43
C LEU A 25 32.90 1.38 -7.26
N LEU A 26 32.53 2.62 -7.55
CA LEU A 26 32.00 3.55 -6.56
C LEU A 26 30.58 3.09 -6.21
N LEU A 27 30.44 2.35 -5.10
CA LEU A 27 29.13 2.14 -4.47
C LEU A 27 28.65 3.49 -3.93
N GLY A 28 27.76 4.14 -4.65
CA GLY A 28 26.86 5.13 -4.05
C GLY A 28 25.90 4.38 -3.14
N MET A 29 25.96 4.67 -1.83
CA MET A 29 24.90 4.29 -0.91
C MET A 29 23.66 5.10 -1.28
N VAL A 30 22.76 4.51 -2.06
CA VAL A 30 21.37 4.93 -2.04
C VAL A 30 20.78 4.35 -0.76
N SER A 31 20.40 5.20 0.18
CA SER A 31 19.55 4.77 1.28
C SER A 31 18.25 4.31 0.64
N ALA A 32 18.03 3.01 0.56
CA ALA A 32 16.70 2.47 0.31
C ALA A 32 15.87 2.83 1.54
N GLU A 33 15.05 3.87 1.43
CA GLU A 33 13.92 4.06 2.33
C GLU A 33 13.12 2.76 2.28
N GLY A 34 13.00 2.07 3.42
CA GLY A 34 12.24 0.84 3.51
C GLY A 34 10.80 1.06 3.01
N PRO A 35 10.11 0.01 2.55
CA PRO A 35 8.74 0.16 2.07
C PRO A 35 7.89 0.80 3.17
N SER A 36 7.41 2.02 2.92
CA SER A 36 6.49 2.71 3.81
C SER A 36 5.26 1.83 4.02
N ALA A 37 4.85 1.66 5.28
CA ALA A 37 3.67 0.90 5.65
C ALA A 37 2.44 1.36 4.83
N ILE A 38 1.57 0.42 4.44
CA ILE A 38 0.33 0.78 3.75
C ILE A 38 -0.56 1.49 4.77
N PRO A 39 -0.88 2.78 4.61
CA PRO A 39 -1.70 3.47 5.59
C PRO A 39 -3.07 2.79 5.69
N ASP A 40 -3.48 2.44 6.91
CA ASP A 40 -4.84 1.95 7.13
C ASP A 40 -5.83 3.09 6.90
N PRO A 41 -7.00 2.80 6.29
CA PRO A 41 -8.07 3.79 6.18
C PRO A 41 -8.53 4.31 7.54
N ASP A 42 -8.41 3.50 8.60
CA ASP A 42 -8.79 3.86 9.97
C ASP A 42 -7.88 4.93 10.59
N ASP A 43 -6.60 5.00 10.22
CA ASP A 43 -5.65 5.97 10.76
C ASP A 43 -5.95 7.39 10.23
N ALA A 44 -6.43 7.48 8.98
CA ALA A 44 -6.86 8.75 8.39
C ALA A 44 -8.12 9.29 9.07
N ALA A 45 -9.08 8.42 9.41
CA ALA A 45 -10.33 8.81 10.06
C ALA A 45 -10.10 9.35 11.49
N GLN A 46 -9.18 8.77 12.27
CA GLN A 46 -8.88 9.28 13.62
C GLN A 46 -8.12 10.61 13.60
N THR A 47 -7.35 10.88 12.55
CA THR A 47 -6.62 12.14 12.39
C THR A 47 -7.54 13.32 12.09
N GLU A 48 -8.67 13.09 11.41
CA GLU A 48 -9.69 14.14 11.17
C GLU A 48 -10.51 14.47 12.42
N VAL A 49 -10.85 13.49 13.26
CA VAL A 49 -11.62 13.74 14.48
C VAL A 49 -10.85 14.60 15.49
N LEU A 50 -9.51 14.52 15.49
CA LEU A 50 -8.64 15.35 16.34
C LEU A 50 -8.41 16.77 15.80
N ARG A 51 -8.83 17.10 14.56
CA ARG A 51 -8.67 18.43 13.95
C ARG A 51 -9.95 19.28 13.96
N ALA A 52 -11.09 18.74 14.40
CA ALA A 52 -12.31 19.53 14.54
C ALA A 52 -12.20 20.51 15.73
N PRO A 53 -12.43 21.83 15.54
CA PRO A 53 -12.45 22.76 16.66
C PRO A 53 -13.68 22.46 17.54
N VAL A 54 -13.42 22.17 18.81
CA VAL A 54 -14.46 22.08 19.84
C VAL A 54 -15.16 23.42 19.95
N THR A 55 -16.41 23.49 19.50
CA THR A 55 -17.27 24.66 19.74
C THR A 55 -17.94 24.49 21.11
N SER A 56 -17.25 24.91 22.17
CA SER A 56 -17.86 25.01 23.49
C SER A 56 -18.84 26.18 23.52
N ARG A 57 -20.14 25.88 23.52
CA ARG A 57 -21.20 26.86 23.76
C ARG A 57 -21.23 27.19 25.26
N GLY A 58 -20.82 28.41 25.60
CA GLY A 58 -20.88 28.94 26.96
C GLY A 58 -22.32 29.14 27.44
N SER A 59 -22.52 28.96 28.75
CA SER A 59 -23.64 29.52 29.51
C SER A 59 -23.09 29.98 30.85
N ASP A 60 -23.00 31.29 30.99
CA ASP A 60 -22.47 32.05 32.12
C ASP A 60 -23.27 31.86 33.42
N ARG A 61 -22.55 31.73 34.54
CA ARG A 61 -22.91 32.32 35.86
C ARG A 61 -21.65 32.56 36.72
N ASP A 62 -21.31 33.83 36.89
CA ASP A 62 -20.39 34.45 37.89
C ASP A 62 -20.93 34.37 39.35
N PRO A 63 -20.23 34.80 40.45
CA PRO A 63 -18.98 35.62 40.51
C PRO A 63 -17.90 35.29 41.60
N ALA A 64 -16.79 36.05 41.52
CA ALA A 64 -15.88 36.58 42.58
C ALA A 64 -14.69 35.69 43.05
N PRO A 65 -13.46 36.24 43.28
CA PRO A 65 -13.20 37.35 44.22
C PRO A 65 -12.19 38.45 43.80
N SER A 66 -12.11 39.46 44.68
CA SER A 66 -11.28 40.67 44.69
C SER A 66 -9.81 40.43 45.06
N ASP A 67 -8.89 41.20 44.46
CA ASP A 67 -8.01 42.21 45.11
C ASP A 67 -6.67 42.40 44.36
N GLY A 68 -6.31 43.67 44.13
CA GLY A 68 -4.93 44.13 44.42
C GLY A 68 -4.04 44.64 43.28
N ARG A 69 -4.00 45.98 43.16
CA ARG A 69 -2.81 46.87 42.98
C ARG A 69 -2.06 46.87 41.62
N GLU A 70 -2.11 48.00 40.90
CA GLU A 70 -1.10 49.12 40.87
C GLU A 70 0.29 48.65 40.37
N ALA A 71 0.96 49.22 39.37
CA ALA A 71 1.01 50.61 38.90
C ALA A 71 1.57 50.72 37.46
N ASP A 72 1.17 51.82 36.80
CA ASP A 72 1.76 52.44 35.60
C ASP A 72 3.14 53.05 35.93
N PRO A 73 4.02 53.32 34.94
CA PRO A 73 4.01 54.67 34.37
C PRO A 73 4.28 54.79 32.85
N THR A 74 3.59 55.77 32.29
CA THR A 74 3.68 56.43 30.97
C THR A 74 4.89 57.40 30.87
N PRO A 75 5.01 58.28 29.85
CA PRO A 75 5.02 58.09 28.39
C PRO A 75 6.20 58.85 27.73
N THR A 76 6.47 58.65 26.43
CA THR A 76 7.22 59.66 25.66
C THR A 76 6.74 59.72 24.20
N ALA A 77 6.17 60.88 23.85
CA ALA A 77 5.76 61.33 22.52
C ALA A 77 7.00 61.69 21.64
N TRP A 78 6.90 61.85 20.32
CA TRP A 78 6.60 63.05 19.51
C TRP A 78 7.02 62.68 18.04
N PRO A 79 6.71 63.44 16.97
CA PRO A 79 5.68 64.45 16.73
C PRO A 79 4.92 64.29 15.38
N SER A 80 3.92 65.16 15.24
CA SER A 80 3.11 65.44 14.05
C SER A 80 3.85 66.19 12.94
N MET A 81 3.50 65.90 11.67
CA MET A 81 3.66 66.80 10.51
C MET A 81 2.35 66.70 9.70
N ARG A 82 1.38 67.61 9.88
CA ARG A 82 1.11 68.85 9.12
C ARG A 82 1.03 68.67 7.58
N ILE A 83 -0.22 68.63 7.15
CA ILE A 83 -0.74 68.78 5.78
C ILE A 83 -0.67 70.26 5.36
N PRO A 84 -0.32 70.58 4.11
CA PRO A 84 -0.70 71.83 3.46
C PRO A 84 -1.99 71.68 2.64
N ASP A 85 -2.92 72.60 2.88
CA ASP A 85 -4.09 72.95 2.07
C ASP A 85 -3.78 73.20 0.58
N TRP A 86 -4.62 72.69 -0.32
CA TRP A 86 -5.08 73.43 -1.51
C TRP A 86 -6.42 72.85 -2.03
N PRO A 87 -7.37 73.67 -2.53
CA PRO A 87 -8.78 73.33 -2.66
C PRO A 87 -9.17 72.88 -4.08
N GLY A 88 -10.36 72.28 -4.19
CA GLY A 88 -11.04 72.14 -5.47
C GLY A 88 -12.12 71.06 -5.48
N GLU A 89 -13.34 71.46 -5.17
CA GLU A 89 -14.55 70.83 -5.73
C GLU A 89 -14.42 70.72 -7.26
N VAL A 90 -14.58 69.52 -7.81
CA VAL A 90 -15.29 69.29 -9.07
C VAL A 90 -15.94 67.91 -9.04
N GLU A 91 -17.26 67.94 -9.22
CA GLU A 91 -18.14 66.82 -9.50
C GLU A 91 -17.85 66.17 -10.86
N ALA A 92 -18.24 64.90 -10.92
CA ALA A 92 -18.67 64.13 -12.10
C ALA A 92 -17.61 63.68 -13.13
N GLY A 93 -17.52 62.36 -13.32
CA GLY A 93 -16.88 61.76 -14.48
C GLY A 93 -16.60 60.27 -14.32
N ASN A 94 -17.63 59.46 -14.54
CA ASN A 94 -17.55 58.03 -14.84
C ASN A 94 -16.50 57.73 -15.93
N GLU A 95 -15.65 56.72 -15.73
CA GLU A 95 -15.32 55.64 -16.69
C GLU A 95 -14.02 54.90 -16.31
N SER A 96 -14.22 53.63 -15.93
CA SER A 96 -13.50 52.45 -16.42
C SER A 96 -11.96 52.41 -16.37
N ALA A 97 -11.44 51.65 -15.40
CA ALA A 97 -10.42 50.63 -15.66
C ALA A 97 -10.50 49.59 -14.54
N GLU A 98 -11.19 48.49 -14.85
CA GLU A 98 -11.22 47.29 -14.03
C GLU A 98 -9.81 46.68 -14.00
N ASP A 99 -9.18 46.70 -12.83
CA ASP A 99 -8.00 45.87 -12.55
C ASP A 99 -8.51 44.48 -12.15
N THR A 100 -8.90 43.71 -13.17
CA THR A 100 -9.26 42.31 -12.99
C THR A 100 -7.99 41.49 -13.12
N SER A 101 -7.30 41.30 -11.99
CA SER A 101 -6.37 40.19 -11.84
C SER A 101 -7.17 38.90 -11.99
N ALA A 102 -7.12 38.34 -13.20
CA ALA A 102 -7.66 37.04 -13.51
C ALA A 102 -6.84 35.98 -12.76
N GLU A 103 -7.33 35.56 -11.61
CA GLU A 103 -6.90 34.32 -10.96
C GLU A 103 -7.22 33.19 -11.94
N SER A 104 -6.18 32.48 -12.34
CA SER A 104 -6.28 31.44 -13.36
C SER A 104 -6.91 30.21 -12.71
N GLU A 105 -8.23 30.05 -12.81
CA GLU A 105 -8.91 28.80 -12.44
C GLU A 105 -8.43 27.70 -13.40
N GLN A 106 -7.40 26.96 -12.99
CA GLN A 106 -7.08 25.67 -13.59
C GLN A 106 -8.24 24.71 -13.29
N PRO A 107 -8.67 23.88 -14.26
CA PRO A 107 -9.67 22.86 -13.97
C PRO A 107 -9.12 21.91 -12.91
N GLU A 108 -9.78 21.80 -11.76
CA GLU A 108 -9.47 20.79 -10.76
C GLU A 108 -9.69 19.41 -11.39
N GLU A 109 -8.62 18.61 -11.51
CA GLU A 109 -8.75 17.19 -11.84
C GLU A 109 -9.68 16.53 -10.81
N PRO A 110 -10.60 15.65 -11.23
CA PRO A 110 -11.50 14.98 -10.29
C PRO A 110 -10.68 14.17 -9.29
N GLU A 111 -10.85 14.45 -8.00
CA GLU A 111 -10.19 13.70 -6.94
C GLU A 111 -10.71 12.25 -6.91
N LEU A 112 -9.78 11.28 -6.92
CA LEU A 112 -10.12 9.88 -6.81
C LEU A 112 -10.77 9.56 -5.45
N THR A 113 -11.84 8.76 -5.46
CA THR A 113 -12.44 8.18 -4.26
C THR A 113 -11.45 7.28 -3.52
N ALA A 114 -11.74 6.98 -2.26
CA ALA A 114 -10.91 6.06 -1.47
C ALA A 114 -10.83 4.65 -2.10
N ALA A 115 -11.92 4.19 -2.71
CA ALA A 115 -11.99 2.89 -3.36
C ALA A 115 -11.17 2.84 -4.66
N GLU A 116 -11.23 3.90 -5.50
CA GLU A 116 -10.40 4.01 -6.71
C GLU A 116 -8.91 4.10 -6.37
N ARG A 117 -8.55 4.86 -5.32
CA ARG A 117 -7.17 4.89 -4.83
C ARG A 117 -6.71 3.52 -4.33
N ALA A 118 -7.59 2.76 -3.69
CA ALA A 118 -7.27 1.40 -3.26
C ALA A 118 -7.10 0.44 -4.45
N ASP A 119 -7.89 0.59 -5.51
CA ASP A 119 -7.74 -0.17 -6.76
C ASP A 119 -6.42 0.13 -7.45
N GLN A 120 -6.08 1.41 -7.60
CA GLN A 120 -4.81 1.83 -8.18
C GLN A 120 -3.62 1.25 -7.40
N ARG A 121 -3.62 1.29 -6.07
CA ARG A 121 -2.55 0.72 -5.24
C ARG A 121 -2.44 -0.80 -5.37
N ALA A 122 -3.55 -1.48 -5.66
CA ALA A 122 -3.64 -2.93 -5.75
C ALA A 122 -3.51 -3.45 -7.20
N GLY A 123 -3.28 -2.56 -8.16
CA GLY A 123 -3.17 -2.88 -9.58
C GLY A 123 -4.50 -3.25 -10.25
N VAL A 124 -5.66 -3.01 -9.62
CA VAL A 124 -6.96 -3.39 -10.21
C VAL A 124 -7.34 -2.41 -11.32
N LEU A 125 -7.53 -2.92 -12.53
CA LEU A 125 -7.89 -2.14 -13.73
C LEU A 125 -9.39 -2.18 -14.01
N ASP A 126 -10.02 -3.32 -13.70
CA ASP A 126 -11.47 -3.52 -13.78
C ASP A 126 -11.91 -4.43 -12.61
N ARG A 127 -13.11 -4.20 -12.07
CA ARG A 127 -13.69 -5.04 -11.02
C ARG A 127 -14.59 -6.15 -11.56
N GLU A 128 -14.93 -6.12 -12.85
CA GLU A 128 -15.61 -7.21 -13.54
C GLU A 128 -14.61 -8.34 -13.79
N VAL A 129 -14.74 -9.42 -13.01
CA VAL A 129 -13.88 -10.58 -13.10
C VAL A 129 -14.60 -11.71 -13.84
N PRO A 130 -14.04 -12.25 -14.93
CA PRO A 130 -14.64 -13.39 -15.61
C PRO A 130 -14.55 -14.63 -14.72
N ARG A 131 -15.53 -15.53 -14.84
CA ARG A 131 -15.53 -16.81 -14.10
C ARG A 131 -14.28 -17.65 -14.38
N SER A 132 -13.80 -17.61 -15.62
CA SER A 132 -12.56 -18.26 -16.05
C SER A 132 -11.79 -17.28 -16.93
N ALA A 133 -10.48 -17.17 -16.75
CA ALA A 133 -9.59 -16.49 -17.68
C ALA A 133 -8.85 -17.53 -18.55
N SER A 134 -7.54 -17.41 -18.76
CA SER A 134 -6.80 -18.30 -19.66
C SER A 134 -6.45 -19.67 -19.08
N GLY A 135 -6.41 -19.81 -17.75
CA GLY A 135 -5.80 -20.93 -17.03
C GLY A 135 -4.27 -20.93 -17.00
N GLN A 136 -3.61 -19.97 -17.66
CA GLN A 136 -2.15 -19.86 -17.70
C GLN A 136 -1.65 -18.89 -16.63
N LEU A 137 -0.80 -19.39 -15.73
CA LEU A 137 -0.11 -18.54 -14.75
C LEU A 137 1.14 -17.91 -15.36
N LEU A 138 1.23 -16.58 -15.26
CA LEU A 138 2.41 -15.80 -15.60
C LEU A 138 3.18 -15.46 -14.32
N VAL A 139 4.48 -15.71 -14.33
CA VAL A 139 5.37 -15.20 -13.27
C VAL A 139 5.54 -13.71 -13.48
N VAL A 140 5.38 -12.93 -12.42
CA VAL A 140 5.62 -11.48 -12.46
C VAL A 140 7.11 -11.23 -12.23
N ASP A 141 7.81 -10.82 -13.29
CA ASP A 141 9.26 -10.58 -13.29
C ASP A 141 9.70 -9.64 -12.16
N GLY A 142 10.81 -9.96 -11.50
CA GLY A 142 11.44 -9.12 -10.50
C GLY A 142 11.93 -9.85 -9.25
N GLU A 143 13.00 -9.31 -8.69
CA GLU A 143 13.61 -9.76 -7.45
C GLU A 143 13.69 -8.60 -6.45
N THR A 144 13.51 -8.87 -5.17
CA THR A 144 13.68 -7.86 -4.10
C THR A 144 14.16 -8.56 -2.84
N ALA A 145 15.27 -8.10 -2.28
CA ALA A 145 15.79 -8.64 -1.03
C ALA A 145 14.79 -8.41 0.11
N ALA A 146 14.72 -9.37 1.04
CA ALA A 146 13.97 -9.20 2.26
C ALA A 146 14.57 -8.08 3.13
N PRO A 147 13.75 -7.40 3.96
CA PRO A 147 14.26 -6.59 5.06
C PRO A 147 15.32 -7.33 5.90
N GLU A 148 16.35 -6.60 6.32
CA GLU A 148 17.40 -7.16 7.17
C GLU A 148 16.91 -7.45 8.59
N GLY A 149 17.58 -8.39 9.27
CA GLY A 149 17.41 -8.60 10.71
C GLY A 149 16.40 -9.68 11.12
N ALA A 150 15.72 -10.32 10.18
CA ALA A 150 14.86 -11.47 10.48
C ALA A 150 15.63 -12.78 10.64
N ASP A 151 15.11 -13.68 11.48
CA ASP A 151 15.70 -15.00 11.74
C ASP A 151 15.67 -15.91 10.50
N ARG A 152 14.62 -15.79 9.68
CA ARG A 152 14.42 -16.58 8.45
C ARG A 152 13.92 -15.71 7.31
N VAL A 153 14.53 -15.86 6.14
CA VAL A 153 14.04 -15.29 4.88
C VAL A 153 13.24 -16.34 4.13
N ILE A 154 12.07 -15.93 3.61
CA ILE A 154 11.19 -16.75 2.77
C ILE A 154 11.15 -16.12 1.38
N HIS A 155 11.46 -16.90 0.35
CA HIS A 155 11.39 -16.46 -1.05
C HIS A 155 9.98 -16.64 -1.60
N VAL A 156 9.38 -15.54 -2.03
CA VAL A 156 8.02 -15.45 -2.55
C VAL A 156 8.07 -15.18 -4.05
N ARG A 157 7.42 -16.03 -4.83
CA ARG A 157 7.12 -15.75 -6.24
C ARG A 157 5.68 -15.31 -6.39
N VAL A 158 5.48 -14.20 -7.10
CA VAL A 158 4.14 -13.70 -7.41
C VAL A 158 3.76 -14.11 -8.82
N GLU A 159 2.54 -14.60 -8.99
CA GLU A 159 2.01 -15.06 -10.27
C GLU A 159 0.58 -14.55 -10.47
N VAL A 160 0.23 -14.27 -11.71
CA VAL A 160 -1.10 -13.79 -12.11
C VAL A 160 -1.59 -14.63 -13.28
N GLU A 161 -2.86 -15.04 -13.25
CA GLU A 161 -3.48 -15.69 -14.39
C GLU A 161 -3.61 -14.71 -15.57
N ASP A 162 -3.13 -15.11 -16.74
CA ASP A 162 -3.25 -14.32 -17.97
C ASP A 162 -4.74 -14.10 -18.32
N GLY A 163 -5.07 -12.86 -18.68
CA GLY A 163 -6.44 -12.43 -18.99
C GLY A 163 -7.21 -11.79 -17.83
N LEU A 164 -6.63 -11.67 -16.63
CA LEU A 164 -7.21 -10.86 -15.55
C LEU A 164 -6.97 -9.37 -15.76
N ALA A 165 -7.96 -8.53 -15.40
CA ALA A 165 -7.87 -7.07 -15.48
C ALA A 165 -7.10 -6.47 -14.29
N VAL A 166 -5.83 -6.87 -14.17
CA VAL A 166 -4.90 -6.41 -13.14
C VAL A 166 -3.57 -6.01 -13.77
N GLU A 167 -2.87 -5.06 -13.16
CA GLU A 167 -1.48 -4.70 -13.48
C GLU A 167 -0.55 -5.58 -12.63
N PRO A 168 0.16 -6.57 -13.23
CA PRO A 168 0.84 -7.62 -12.47
C PRO A 168 1.95 -7.10 -11.55
N GLU A 169 2.72 -6.11 -12.00
CA GLU A 169 3.83 -5.53 -11.26
C GLU A 169 3.36 -4.76 -10.03
N THR A 170 2.28 -4.00 -10.16
CA THR A 170 1.61 -3.30 -9.06
C THR A 170 1.00 -4.28 -8.06
N PHE A 171 0.36 -5.35 -8.54
CA PHE A 171 -0.12 -6.44 -7.68
C PHE A 171 1.02 -7.07 -6.88
N ALA A 172 2.13 -7.41 -7.54
CA ALA A 172 3.28 -8.00 -6.87
C ALA A 172 3.94 -7.05 -5.86
N ALA A 173 4.04 -5.76 -6.19
CA ALA A 173 4.51 -4.75 -5.25
C ALA A 173 3.59 -4.63 -4.03
N TYR A 174 2.27 -4.65 -4.23
CA TYR A 174 1.30 -4.63 -3.13
C TYR A 174 1.47 -5.84 -2.22
N VAL A 175 1.52 -7.05 -2.78
CA VAL A 175 1.73 -8.30 -2.02
C VAL A 175 2.98 -8.19 -1.16
N MET A 176 4.12 -7.81 -1.75
CA MET A 176 5.37 -7.73 -1.01
C MET A 176 5.37 -6.62 0.06
N THR A 177 4.61 -5.55 -0.16
CA THR A 177 4.43 -4.49 0.84
C THR A 177 3.61 -5.02 2.02
N VAL A 178 2.52 -5.74 1.78
CA VAL A 178 1.72 -6.36 2.85
C VAL A 178 2.55 -7.39 3.64
N LEU A 179 3.28 -8.26 2.95
CA LEU A 179 4.04 -9.34 3.61
C LEU A 179 5.16 -8.81 4.52
N ASN A 180 5.79 -7.69 4.16
CA ASN A 180 6.84 -7.05 4.94
C ASN A 180 6.35 -5.85 5.76
N ASP A 181 5.03 -5.65 5.87
CA ASP A 181 4.48 -4.61 6.73
C ASP A 181 4.80 -4.94 8.21
N PRO A 182 5.20 -3.95 9.03
CA PRO A 182 5.52 -4.18 10.44
C PRO A 182 4.36 -4.73 11.28
N ARG A 183 3.10 -4.66 10.81
CA ARG A 183 1.93 -5.28 11.45
C ARG A 183 1.70 -6.73 11.01
N GLY A 184 2.45 -7.22 10.02
CA GLY A 184 2.31 -8.54 9.42
C GLY A 184 3.07 -9.65 10.15
N TRP A 185 3.31 -10.77 9.45
CA TRP A 185 3.95 -11.96 10.02
C TRP A 185 5.38 -11.72 10.53
N GLY A 186 6.10 -10.75 9.97
CA GLY A 186 7.46 -10.39 10.39
C GLY A 186 7.54 -9.44 11.59
N HIS A 187 6.41 -9.06 12.22
CA HIS A 187 6.39 -8.05 13.29
C HIS A 187 7.32 -8.35 14.48
N ASP A 188 7.58 -9.63 14.76
CA ASP A 188 8.43 -10.10 15.86
C ASP A 188 9.86 -10.45 15.43
N GLY A 189 10.21 -10.22 14.15
CA GLY A 189 11.50 -10.55 13.57
C GLY A 189 11.69 -12.03 13.21
N SER A 190 10.68 -12.88 13.37
CA SER A 190 10.79 -14.32 13.10
C SER A 190 10.94 -14.64 11.60
N VAL A 191 10.32 -13.85 10.73
CA VAL A 191 10.35 -14.01 9.27
C VAL A 191 10.45 -12.68 8.54
N ALA A 192 11.07 -12.69 7.37
CA ALA A 192 10.99 -11.64 6.37
C ALA A 192 10.85 -12.26 4.97
N PHE A 193 10.26 -11.52 4.03
CA PHE A 193 9.92 -12.04 2.70
C PHE A 193 10.77 -11.37 1.62
N ALA A 194 11.48 -12.18 0.85
CA ALA A 194 12.19 -11.75 -0.35
C ALA A 194 11.35 -12.09 -1.59
N ARG A 195 11.29 -11.20 -2.58
CA ARG A 195 10.66 -11.49 -3.87
C ARG A 195 11.65 -12.18 -4.80
N THR A 196 11.21 -13.20 -5.51
CA THR A 196 11.95 -13.83 -6.61
C THR A 196 11.01 -14.17 -7.77
N ASP A 197 11.52 -14.11 -8.99
CA ASP A 197 10.88 -14.69 -10.19
C ASP A 197 11.44 -16.08 -10.53
N GLY A 198 12.42 -16.57 -9.76
CA GLY A 198 13.04 -17.89 -9.87
C GLY A 198 12.33 -18.98 -9.07
N ASP A 199 13.11 -19.82 -8.37
CA ASP A 199 12.60 -20.90 -7.53
C ASP A 199 12.17 -20.35 -6.15
N PRO A 200 10.88 -20.46 -5.76
CA PRO A 200 10.40 -19.91 -4.50
C PRO A 200 10.26 -20.95 -3.38
N ASP A 201 10.24 -20.45 -2.14
CA ASP A 201 9.74 -21.21 -0.99
C ASP A 201 8.20 -21.25 -0.96
N MET A 202 7.55 -20.17 -1.43
CA MET A 202 6.09 -20.08 -1.58
C MET A 202 5.66 -19.20 -2.76
N ARG A 203 4.45 -19.45 -3.27
CA ARG A 203 3.83 -18.67 -4.34
C ARG A 203 2.65 -17.87 -3.81
N VAL A 204 2.48 -16.64 -4.29
CA VAL A 204 1.22 -15.89 -4.18
C VAL A 204 0.63 -15.78 -5.57
N VAL A 205 -0.58 -16.30 -5.76
CA VAL A 205 -1.21 -16.48 -7.07
C VAL A 205 -2.52 -15.71 -7.11
N LEU A 206 -2.73 -14.86 -8.12
CA LEU A 206 -4.05 -14.28 -8.41
C LEU A 206 -4.71 -15.05 -9.55
N ALA A 207 -5.88 -15.62 -9.30
CA ALA A 207 -6.55 -16.51 -10.25
C ALA A 207 -8.06 -16.22 -10.36
N SER A 208 -8.63 -16.46 -11.53
CA SER A 208 -10.07 -16.52 -11.76
C SER A 208 -10.73 -17.59 -10.89
N PRO A 209 -12.05 -17.51 -10.64
CA PRO A 209 -12.78 -18.51 -9.85
C PRO A 209 -12.50 -19.96 -10.22
N ASP A 210 -12.58 -20.32 -11.51
CA ASP A 210 -12.43 -21.71 -11.93
C ASP A 210 -10.98 -22.22 -11.73
N LEU A 211 -9.96 -21.39 -12.00
CA LEU A 211 -8.56 -21.76 -11.73
C LEU A 211 -8.27 -21.81 -10.22
N THR A 212 -8.92 -20.95 -9.44
CA THR A 212 -8.83 -20.99 -7.97
C THR A 212 -9.35 -22.33 -7.44
N ASP A 213 -10.52 -22.79 -7.90
CA ASP A 213 -11.07 -24.10 -7.52
C ASP A 213 -10.12 -25.25 -7.87
N GLU A 214 -9.47 -25.20 -9.04
CA GLU A 214 -8.48 -26.20 -9.45
C GLU A 214 -7.25 -26.22 -8.54
N LEU A 215 -6.64 -25.06 -8.30
CA LEU A 215 -5.44 -24.94 -7.47
C LEU A 215 -5.73 -25.29 -6.00
N CYS A 216 -6.92 -24.96 -5.51
CA CYS A 216 -7.33 -25.19 -4.13
C CYS A 216 -7.81 -26.63 -3.85
N ALA A 217 -8.02 -27.47 -4.87
CA ALA A 217 -8.58 -28.83 -4.73
C ALA A 217 -7.70 -29.77 -3.86
N PRO A 218 -8.27 -30.55 -2.90
CA PRO A 218 -9.70 -30.85 -2.76
C PRO A 218 -10.49 -29.92 -1.83
N LEU A 219 -10.00 -28.73 -1.49
CA LEU A 219 -10.85 -27.74 -0.81
C LEU A 219 -11.95 -27.29 -1.77
N ASP A 220 -13.16 -27.12 -1.26
CA ASP A 220 -14.30 -26.62 -2.04
C ASP A 220 -14.41 -25.10 -1.83
N THR A 221 -13.78 -24.33 -2.72
CA THR A 221 -13.82 -22.87 -2.71
C THR A 221 -15.08 -22.31 -3.39
N GLY A 222 -15.84 -23.13 -4.12
CA GLY A 222 -17.10 -22.73 -4.76
C GLY A 222 -17.00 -21.58 -5.75
N GLY A 223 -15.81 -21.31 -6.29
CA GLY A 223 -15.49 -20.12 -7.10
C GLY A 223 -15.48 -18.81 -6.31
N GLU A 224 -15.54 -18.86 -4.99
CA GLU A 224 -15.81 -17.71 -4.13
C GLU A 224 -14.68 -17.42 -3.13
N TYR A 225 -13.99 -18.46 -2.67
CA TYR A 225 -12.97 -18.35 -1.62
C TYR A 225 -11.55 -18.46 -2.16
N SER A 226 -10.63 -17.91 -1.38
CA SER A 226 -9.18 -18.07 -1.56
C SER A 226 -8.69 -19.28 -0.74
N CYS A 227 -7.44 -19.70 -0.93
CA CYS A 227 -6.85 -20.74 -0.10
C CYS A 227 -5.32 -20.64 0.00
N GLY A 228 -4.77 -21.11 1.12
CA GLY A 228 -3.34 -21.30 1.33
C GLY A 228 -3.03 -22.78 1.55
N ARG A 229 -2.32 -23.41 0.61
CA ARG A 229 -1.95 -24.84 0.68
C ARG A 229 -0.88 -25.21 -0.33
N GLU A 230 -0.23 -26.37 -0.16
CA GLU A 230 0.71 -26.94 -1.15
C GLU A 230 1.76 -25.93 -1.68
N GLY A 231 2.20 -25.01 -0.83
CA GLY A 231 3.17 -23.96 -1.17
C GLY A 231 2.62 -22.78 -1.98
N HIS A 232 1.30 -22.66 -2.18
CA HIS A 232 0.66 -21.50 -2.82
C HIS A 232 -0.44 -20.87 -1.96
N ALA A 233 -0.44 -19.55 -1.91
CA ALA A 233 -1.52 -18.70 -1.42
C ALA A 233 -2.27 -18.19 -2.66
N VAL A 234 -3.39 -18.81 -2.97
CA VAL A 234 -4.22 -18.52 -4.13
C VAL A 234 -5.30 -17.53 -3.71
N LEU A 235 -5.24 -16.34 -4.28
CA LEU A 235 -6.20 -15.28 -4.10
C LEU A 235 -7.23 -15.35 -5.23
N ASN A 236 -8.50 -15.50 -4.88
CA ASN A 236 -9.60 -15.45 -5.82
C ASN A 236 -9.76 -14.01 -6.36
N ALA A 237 -9.68 -13.85 -7.67
CA ALA A 237 -9.72 -12.54 -8.32
C ALA A 237 -11.03 -11.78 -8.07
N VAL A 238 -12.18 -12.46 -7.91
CA VAL A 238 -13.44 -11.81 -7.54
C VAL A 238 -13.31 -11.15 -6.17
N ARG A 239 -12.72 -11.85 -5.19
CA ARG A 239 -12.50 -11.32 -3.85
C ARG A 239 -11.47 -10.21 -3.84
N TRP A 240 -10.40 -10.35 -4.60
CA TRP A 240 -9.43 -9.27 -4.80
C TRP A 240 -10.06 -7.98 -5.34
N ALA A 241 -10.93 -8.10 -6.34
CA ALA A 241 -11.57 -6.97 -6.98
C ALA A 241 -12.71 -6.36 -6.15
N GLN A 242 -13.49 -7.19 -5.44
CA GLN A 242 -14.81 -6.80 -4.92
C GLN A 242 -14.99 -6.96 -3.40
N SER A 243 -14.17 -7.71 -2.68
CA SER A 243 -14.39 -8.02 -1.25
C SER A 243 -15.75 -8.69 -0.99
N THR A 244 -16.21 -8.69 0.26
CA THR A 244 -17.57 -8.99 0.71
C THR A 244 -18.28 -7.71 1.15
N ASP A 245 -19.61 -7.67 1.04
CA ASP A 245 -20.42 -6.52 1.45
C ASP A 245 -20.24 -6.16 2.94
N SER A 246 -20.19 -7.18 3.81
CA SER A 246 -20.04 -7.01 5.26
C SER A 246 -18.69 -6.40 5.62
N PHE A 247 -17.61 -6.84 4.98
CA PHE A 247 -16.27 -6.30 5.25
C PHE A 247 -16.13 -4.89 4.65
N LEU A 248 -16.62 -4.69 3.42
CA LEU A 248 -16.56 -3.39 2.74
C LEU A 248 -17.24 -2.28 3.53
N ALA A 249 -18.40 -2.57 4.13
CA ALA A 249 -19.17 -1.59 4.90
C ALA A 249 -18.43 -1.08 6.14
N GLU A 250 -17.55 -1.91 6.73
CA GLU A 250 -16.89 -1.64 8.01
C GLU A 250 -15.44 -1.12 7.82
N ALA A 251 -14.66 -1.73 6.93
CA ALA A 251 -13.21 -1.43 6.80
C ALA A 251 -12.75 -1.13 5.36
N GLY A 252 -13.62 -1.31 4.36
CA GLY A 252 -13.31 -1.04 2.96
C GLY A 252 -12.38 -2.05 2.28
N ILE A 253 -12.21 -1.87 0.96
CA ILE A 253 -11.53 -2.84 0.08
C ILE A 253 -10.02 -2.94 0.34
N GLY A 254 -9.38 -1.85 0.79
CA GLY A 254 -7.95 -1.83 1.07
C GLY A 254 -7.58 -2.80 2.19
N THR A 255 -8.30 -2.74 3.30
CA THR A 255 -8.12 -3.65 4.45
C THR A 255 -8.46 -5.08 4.09
N TYR A 256 -9.48 -5.30 3.25
CA TYR A 256 -9.82 -6.66 2.79
C TYR A 256 -8.69 -7.31 1.97
N ARG A 257 -8.00 -6.55 1.11
CA ARG A 257 -6.87 -7.05 0.31
C ARG A 257 -5.65 -7.38 1.18
N GLN A 258 -5.40 -6.59 2.22
CA GLN A 258 -4.37 -6.90 3.24
C GLN A 258 -4.72 -8.20 3.98
N TYR A 259 -5.97 -8.33 4.41
CA TYR A 259 -6.51 -9.53 5.05
C TYR A 259 -6.30 -10.77 4.17
N LEU A 260 -6.73 -10.74 2.90
CA LEU A 260 -6.57 -11.87 1.97
C LEU A 260 -5.12 -12.34 1.88
N VAL A 261 -4.18 -11.43 1.59
CA VAL A 261 -2.76 -11.78 1.47
C VAL A 261 -2.24 -12.37 2.78
N THR A 262 -2.52 -11.71 3.91
CA THR A 262 -1.99 -12.10 5.22
C THR A 262 -2.57 -13.44 5.68
N HIS A 263 -3.87 -13.67 5.48
CA HIS A 263 -4.57 -14.90 5.85
C HIS A 263 -4.05 -16.10 5.06
N GLU A 264 -4.01 -16.02 3.73
CA GLU A 264 -3.60 -17.16 2.90
C GLU A 264 -2.12 -17.51 3.08
N VAL A 265 -1.25 -16.50 3.28
CA VAL A 265 0.15 -16.76 3.65
C VAL A 265 0.25 -17.32 5.08
N GLY A 266 -0.63 -16.94 5.99
CA GLY A 266 -0.71 -17.51 7.34
C GLY A 266 -0.86 -19.03 7.33
N HIS A 267 -1.68 -19.57 6.43
CA HIS A 267 -1.78 -21.01 6.23
C HIS A 267 -0.46 -21.66 5.79
N LEU A 268 0.27 -21.02 4.88
CA LEU A 268 1.58 -21.53 4.43
C LEU A 268 2.64 -21.48 5.53
N LEU A 269 2.50 -20.56 6.48
CA LEU A 269 3.34 -20.48 7.69
C LEU A 269 2.89 -21.45 8.79
N GLY A 270 1.78 -22.15 8.61
CA GLY A 270 1.28 -23.18 9.51
C GLY A 270 0.25 -22.69 10.54
N TYR A 271 -0.30 -21.49 10.37
CA TYR A 271 -1.35 -20.97 11.24
C TYR A 271 -2.72 -21.51 10.79
N PRO A 272 -3.47 -22.20 11.68
CA PRO A 272 -4.83 -22.65 11.40
C PRO A 272 -5.82 -21.50 11.55
N HIS A 273 -7.08 -21.73 11.16
CA HIS A 273 -8.14 -20.78 11.46
C HIS A 273 -8.32 -20.54 12.96
N GLU A 274 -8.75 -19.32 13.27
CA GLU A 274 -9.12 -18.88 14.61
C GLU A 274 -10.58 -18.42 14.63
N ASP A 275 -11.24 -18.57 15.78
CA ASP A 275 -12.61 -18.11 15.97
C ASP A 275 -12.65 -16.63 16.36
N CYS A 276 -13.78 -15.96 16.06
CA CYS A 276 -14.05 -14.62 16.58
C CYS A 276 -14.08 -14.64 18.13
N PRO A 277 -13.25 -13.86 18.84
CA PRO A 277 -13.20 -13.85 20.30
C PRO A 277 -14.46 -13.27 20.96
N GLY A 278 -15.23 -12.45 20.24
CA GLY A 278 -16.48 -11.89 20.73
C GLY A 278 -17.03 -10.76 19.86
N ALA A 279 -18.32 -10.47 20.01
CA ALA A 279 -18.95 -9.37 19.27
C ALA A 279 -18.33 -8.02 19.64
N GLY A 280 -17.98 -7.21 18.64
CA GLY A 280 -17.30 -5.93 18.78
C GLY A 280 -15.79 -6.03 19.03
N GLU A 281 -15.25 -7.23 19.25
CA GLU A 281 -13.82 -7.45 19.34
C GLU A 281 -13.20 -7.51 17.93
N ARG A 282 -11.91 -7.22 17.84
CA ARG A 282 -11.18 -7.30 16.56
C ARG A 282 -11.00 -8.76 16.16
N ALA A 283 -11.34 -9.09 14.91
CA ALA A 283 -11.11 -10.40 14.33
C ALA A 283 -9.61 -10.77 14.35
N PRO A 284 -9.22 -11.98 14.77
CA PRO A 284 -7.90 -12.52 14.43
C PRO A 284 -7.75 -12.57 12.91
N VAL A 285 -6.54 -12.30 12.39
CA VAL A 285 -6.33 -12.34 10.92
C VAL A 285 -6.60 -13.73 10.35
N MET A 286 -6.44 -14.78 11.16
CA MET A 286 -6.76 -16.16 10.79
C MET A 286 -8.24 -16.53 10.97
N GLN A 287 -9.12 -15.61 11.34
CA GLN A 287 -10.56 -15.81 11.19
C GLN A 287 -10.94 -15.86 9.71
N GLN A 288 -11.89 -16.73 9.35
CA GLN A 288 -12.49 -16.77 8.01
C GLN A 288 -13.43 -15.57 7.75
N GLN A 289 -12.90 -14.34 7.79
CA GLN A 289 -13.66 -13.09 7.68
C GLN A 289 -14.38 -12.92 6.32
N THR A 290 -13.91 -13.59 5.26
CA THR A 290 -14.65 -13.67 3.96
C THR A 290 -15.99 -14.40 4.09
N ILE A 291 -16.08 -15.39 4.99
CA ILE A 291 -17.32 -16.16 5.19
C ILE A 291 -18.24 -15.40 6.14
N THR A 292 -17.72 -15.05 7.32
CA THR A 292 -18.48 -14.34 8.36
C THR A 292 -17.53 -13.69 9.35
N LEU A 293 -17.92 -12.51 9.85
CA LEU A 293 -17.25 -11.83 10.95
C LEU A 293 -17.73 -12.33 12.31
N ASP A 294 -18.86 -13.03 12.39
CA ASP A 294 -19.46 -13.54 13.64
C ASP A 294 -19.58 -12.49 14.76
N GLY A 295 -19.76 -11.22 14.36
CA GLY A 295 -19.87 -10.06 15.24
C GLY A 295 -18.56 -9.35 15.55
N CYS A 296 -17.40 -9.90 15.17
CA CYS A 296 -16.13 -9.20 15.26
C CYS A 296 -16.05 -8.02 14.29
N THR A 297 -15.16 -7.06 14.58
CA THR A 297 -14.78 -6.03 13.60
C THR A 297 -13.72 -6.58 12.65
N PRO A 298 -13.69 -6.18 11.37
CA PRO A 298 -12.71 -6.68 10.40
C PRO A 298 -11.26 -6.35 10.79
N ASN A 299 -10.32 -7.16 10.31
CA ASN A 299 -8.88 -6.97 10.55
C ASN A 299 -8.02 -7.57 9.43
N GLY A 300 -7.03 -6.79 8.96
CA GLY A 300 -6.07 -7.22 7.94
C GLY A 300 -4.72 -7.73 8.46
N TRP A 301 -4.43 -7.59 9.76
CA TRP A 301 -3.05 -7.71 10.26
C TRP A 301 -2.89 -8.65 11.46
N VAL A 302 -1.69 -9.18 11.63
CA VAL A 302 -1.30 -10.05 12.76
C VAL A 302 -1.16 -9.24 14.04
N ALA A 303 -0.51 -8.07 13.96
CA ALA A 303 -0.25 -7.14 15.05
C ALA A 303 -0.77 -5.72 14.69
N PRO A 304 -2.10 -5.53 14.69
CA PRO A 304 -2.80 -4.30 14.27
C PRO A 304 -2.84 -3.19 15.33
#